data_AF-A0A258FHN1-F1
#
_entry.id   AF-A0A258FHN1-F1
#
_cell.length_a   1.000
_cell.length_b   1.000
_cell.length_c   1.000
_cell.angle_alpha   90.00
_cell.angle_beta   90.00
_cell.angle_gamma   90.00
#
_symmetry.space_group_name_H-M   'P 1'
#
loop_
_entity.id
_entity.type
_entity.pdbx_description
1 polymer ?
#
loop_
_entity_poly.entity_id
_entity_poly.type
_entity_poly.pdbx_seq_one_letter_code
_entity_poly.pdbx_strand_id
1 'polypeptide(L)' 'MATPAAELKVARQILGWDALTMARALRLSGTSEKMAVRVLAMEAGQRDISGPVQVAIEAFLSGWRPSGWTD' A
#
# COMPACT_ATOMS: atom_id res chain seq x y z
N MET A 1 -9.37 15.09 -4.07
CA MET A 1 -8.34 14.21 -3.49
C MET A 1 -8.58 12.80 -4.01
N ALA A 2 -7.52 12.05 -4.33
CA ALA A 2 -7.67 10.64 -4.68
C ALA A 2 -8.21 9.86 -3.47
N THR A 3 -8.94 8.77 -3.71
CA THR A 3 -9.38 7.91 -2.61
C THR A 3 -8.19 7.05 -2.15
N PRO A 4 -8.15 6.59 -0.87
CA PRO A 4 -7.08 5.71 -0.40
C PRO A 4 -6.90 4.45 -1.27
N ALA A 5 -8.00 3.93 -1.84
CA ALA A 5 -7.98 2.81 -2.78
C ALA A 5 -7.21 3.14 -4.07
N ALA A 6 -7.45 4.33 -4.64
CA ALA A 6 -6.75 4.81 -5.82
C ALA A 6 -5.26 5.05 -5.51
N GLU A 7 -4.95 5.62 -4.35
CA GLU A 7 -3.57 5.88 -3.92
C GLU A 7 -2.77 4.58 -3.72
N LEU A 8 -3.38 3.54 -3.12
CA LEU A 8 -2.76 2.22 -3.00
C LEU A 8 -2.38 1.64 -4.37
N LYS A 9 -3.31 1.70 -5.33
CA LYS A 9 -3.08 1.21 -6.69
C LYS A 9 -1.96 1.98 -7.38
N VAL A 10 -1.94 3.30 -7.24
CA VAL A 10 -0.89 4.17 -7.80
C VAL A 10 0.47 3.83 -7.16
N ALA A 11 0.54 3.69 -5.84
CA ALA A 11 1.78 3.33 -5.14
C ALA A 11 2.35 2.01 -5.66
N ARG A 12 1.50 0.99 -5.82
CA ARG A 12 1.93 -0.31 -6.37
C ARG A 12 2.46 -0.19 -7.80
N GLN A 13 1.82 0.62 -8.64
CA GLN A 13 2.23 0.84 -10.03
C GLN A 13 3.57 1.60 -10.12
N ILE A 14 3.75 2.66 -9.33
CA ILE A 14 4.99 3.46 -9.31
C ILE A 14 6.17 2.61 -8.85
N LEU A 15 5.97 1.77 -7.84
CA LEU A 15 7.02 0.90 -7.29
C LEU A 15 7.28 -0.34 -8.15
N GLY A 16 6.45 -0.61 -9.16
CA GLY A 16 6.56 -1.81 -9.99
C GLY A 16 6.29 -3.12 -9.24
N TRP A 17 5.53 -3.06 -8.14
CA TRP A 17 5.27 -4.22 -7.29
C TRP A 17 4.03 -4.99 -7.74
N ASP A 18 4.05 -6.31 -7.56
CA ASP A 18 2.83 -7.11 -7.63
C ASP A 18 2.02 -7.01 -6.32
N ALA A 19 0.79 -7.54 -6.33
CA ALA A 19 -0.11 -7.44 -5.18
C ALA A 19 0.46 -8.16 -3.93
N LEU A 20 1.19 -9.25 -4.12
CA LEU A 20 1.80 -10.01 -3.03
C LEU A 20 2.98 -9.25 -2.39
N THR A 21 3.84 -8.64 -3.21
CA THR A 21 4.97 -7.82 -2.75
C THR A 21 4.45 -6.61 -1.98
N MET A 22 3.42 -5.93 -2.50
CA MET A 22 2.74 -4.85 -1.78
C MET A 22 2.16 -5.34 -0.43
N ALA A 23 1.48 -6.49 -0.43
CA ALA A 23 0.90 -7.05 0.80
C ALA A 23 1.97 -7.38 1.85
N ARG A 24 3.13 -7.88 1.42
CA ARG A 24 4.28 -8.17 2.30
C ARG A 24 4.91 -6.89 2.84
N ALA A 25 5.06 -5.86 2.01
CA ALA A 25 5.57 -4.54 2.44
C ALA A 25 4.65 -3.92 3.50
N LEU A 26 3.33 -4.07 3.34
CA LEU A 26 2.31 -3.67 4.31
C LEU A 26 2.18 -4.61 5.52
N ARG A 27 2.97 -5.69 5.58
CA ARG A 27 2.93 -6.71 6.63
C ARG A 27 1.52 -7.26 6.89
N LEU A 28 0.74 -7.47 5.84
CA LEU A 28 -0.58 -8.09 5.96
C LEU A 28 -0.44 -9.54 6.44
N SER A 29 -1.41 -10.03 7.21
CA SER A 29 -1.44 -11.40 7.70
C SER A 29 -2.22 -12.35 6.77
N GLY A 30 -1.85 -13.62 6.78
CA GLY A 30 -2.51 -14.69 6.04
C GLY A 30 -1.58 -15.45 5.07
N THR A 31 -2.16 -16.35 4.29
CA THR A 31 -1.44 -17.04 3.21
C THR A 31 -1.12 -16.06 2.07
N SER A 32 -0.11 -16.37 1.24
CA SER A 32 0.27 -15.54 0.08
C SER A 32 -0.92 -15.17 -0.81
N GLU A 33 -1.79 -16.13 -1.09
CA GLU A 33 -2.99 -15.92 -1.91
C GLU A 33 -3.97 -14.94 -1.24
N LYS A 34 -4.30 -15.16 0.04
CA LYS A 34 -5.22 -14.28 0.79
C LYS A 34 -4.67 -12.85 0.91
N MET A 35 -3.36 -12.70 1.04
CA MET A 35 -2.69 -11.41 1.09
C MET A 35 -2.82 -10.65 -0.24
N ALA A 36 -2.54 -11.31 -1.37
CA ALA A 36 -2.67 -10.70 -2.69
C ALA A 36 -4.13 -10.33 -3.01
N VAL A 37 -5.08 -11.23 -2.75
CA VAL A 37 -6.52 -10.96 -2.91
C VAL A 37 -6.97 -9.77 -2.07
N ARG A 38 -6.46 -9.65 -0.84
CA ARG A 38 -6.81 -8.53 0.05
C ARG A 38 -6.35 -7.18 -0.51
N VAL A 39 -5.15 -7.09 -1.09
CA VAL A 39 -4.67 -5.86 -1.74
C VAL A 39 -5.55 -5.50 -2.93
N LEU A 40 -5.87 -6.48 -3.79
CA LEU A 40 -6.73 -6.24 -4.95
C LEU A 40 -8.15 -5.78 -4.54
N ALA A 41 -8.71 -6.36 -3.49
CA ALA A 41 -10.01 -5.94 -2.95
C ALA A 41 -9.97 -4.51 -2.37
N MET A 42 -8.87 -4.11 -1.72
CA MET A 42 -8.65 -2.74 -1.25
C MET A 42 -8.53 -1.75 -2.43
N GLU A 43 -7.77 -2.09 -3.48
CA GLU A 43 -7.65 -1.28 -4.69
C GLU A 43 -8.99 -1.11 -5.43
N ALA A 44 -9.85 -2.14 -5.38
CA ALA A 44 -11.19 -2.10 -5.95
C ALA A 44 -12.22 -1.38 -5.07
N GLY A 45 -11.83 -0.89 -3.88
CA GLY A 45 -12.74 -0.26 -2.92
C GLY A 45 -13.75 -1.24 -2.29
N GLN A 46 -13.55 -2.55 -2.44
CA GLN A 46 -14.38 -3.60 -1.84
C GLN A 46 -14.01 -3.88 -0.38
N ARG A 47 -12.92 -3.28 0.10
CA ARG A 47 -12.45 -3.40 1.46
C ARG A 47 -11.86 -2.10 1.94
N ASP A 48 -12.22 -1.72 3.17
CA ASP A 48 -11.67 -0.54 3.82
C ASP A 48 -10.16 -0.65 4.04
N ILE A 49 -9.50 0.50 3.88
CA ILE A 49 -8.09 0.70 4.16
C ILE A 49 -8.00 1.30 5.56
N SER A 50 -7.27 0.65 6.46
CA SER A 50 -7.06 1.17 7.81
C SER A 50 -6.08 2.34 7.82
N GLY A 51 -6.18 3.21 8.83
CA GLY A 51 -5.27 4.35 9.00
C GLY A 51 -3.78 4.01 8.90
N PRO A 52 -3.27 2.95 9.55
CA PRO A 52 -1.85 2.57 9.41
C PRO A 52 -1.43 2.19 7.98
N VAL A 53 -2.34 1.59 7.21
CA VAL A 53 -2.07 1.27 5.80
C VAL A 53 -2.06 2.54 4.96
N GLN A 54 -2.95 3.50 5.25
CA GLN A 54 -2.96 4.80 4.58
C GLN A 54 -1.65 5.56 4.81
N VAL A 55 -1.14 5.60 6.05
CA VAL A 55 0.17 6.22 6.34
C VAL A 55 1.31 5.54 5.55
N ALA A 56 1.28 4.21 5.42
CA ALA A 56 2.28 3.51 4.61
C ALA A 56 2.17 3.83 3.12
N ILE A 57 0.96 3.96 2.57
CA ILE A 57 0.72 4.38 1.19
C ILE A 57 1.28 5.79 0.96
N GLU A 58 1.02 6.73 1.87
CA GLU A 58 1.56 8.09 1.80
C GLU A 58 3.10 8.08 1.83
N ALA A 59 3.70 7.25 2.68
CA ALA A 59 5.16 7.06 2.75
C ALA A 59 5.74 6.50 1.44
N PHE A 60 5.05 5.57 0.78
CA PHE A 60 5.46 5.03 -0.52
C PHE A 60 5.38 6.06 -1.65
N LEU A 61 4.37 6.94 -1.62
CA LEU A 61 4.16 7.95 -2.67
C LEU A 61 5.03 9.19 -2.50
N SER A 62 5.22 9.64 -1.27
CA SER A 62 5.98 10.86 -0.97
C SER A 62 7.48 10.61 -0.76
N GLY A 63 7.88 9.34 -0.60
CA GLY A 63 9.23 8.98 -0.17
C GLY A 63 9.43 9.36 1.29
N TRP A 64 9.20 8.42 2.21
CA TRP A 64 9.40 8.70 3.64
C TRP A 64 10.86 8.99 3.95
N ARG A 65 11.11 10.18 4.53
CA ARG A 65 12.39 10.59 5.11
C ARG A 65 12.11 11.05 6.55
N PRO A 66 12.75 10.46 7.57
CA PRO A 66 12.63 10.99 8.92
C PRO A 66 13.25 12.38 8.95
N SER A 67 12.64 13.29 9.69
CA SER A 67 13.15 14.65 9.90
C SER A 67 14.61 14.60 10.35
N GLY A 68 15.50 15.21 9.57
CA GLY A 68 16.96 15.22 9.80
C GLY A 68 17.76 14.24 8.95
N TRP A 69 17.14 13.46 8.06
CA TRP A 69 17.85 12.62 7.10
C TRP A 69 18.42 13.47 5.94
N THR A 70 19.73 13.66 5.88
CA THR A 70 20.47 14.22 4.73
C THR A 70 21.22 13.11 4.00
N ASP A 71 21.23 13.15 2.66
CA ASP A 71 21.97 12.21 1.79
C ASP A 71 23.49 12.20 2.04
#